data_AF-A0A367A7B5-F1
#
_entry.id   AF-A0A367A7B5-F1
#
_cell.length_a   1.000
_cell.length_b   1.000
_cell.length_c   1.000
_cell.angle_alpha   90.00
_cell.angle_beta   90.00
_cell.angle_gamma   90.00
#
_symmetry.space_group_name_H-M   'P 1'
#
loop_
_entity.id
_entity.type
_entity.pdbx_description
1 polymer ?
#
loop_
_entity_poly.entity_id
_entity_poly.type
_entity_poly.pdbx_seq_one_letter_code
_entity_poly.pdbx_strand_id
1 'polypeptide(L)'
;MPGAATAGVSSLRTRGTRTVLARFEGAAQSRSHAGAATLPERLNTAQGGPPLMRITGLGHAGLRLDTAAGSVLVDPWTTPAHLGAWTPFPDNADLDWTSLADVDLLFVSSVAPDHLDLELLERHVRTDTPVLLPDLPLPELRDRLAGIGFTRFVETRSGEVTDVGGLRVVVPTLTRPTDGPSGTAMLWLSDGGATVLVQGDAQPRDLALVRALGPVDVHLLQVVPAGWSPMAYELPEAARRAIADDLRAHAFLTARRYVSELGAAHVVPTGGPPAFREEALAHLNRIGTDSGSTHVHPAEFRDWMADRGYDHVRLLPPGATLDLRDPGVPTGTAPDPAAELAEQRRRRPAWTPLPAGDVDLPAELRDWLEPLLARAPGVAAGIGAAVRLTAADAERDDVDLLLDFAGRVVRGYDGEKVRYELTVDRAVLEHLVAVRETDWVHSLFLSGRLSIRRIGRENELVALFLGNLDPARLDRLEAWVTHRAAGGEDVTVDGWTFQRLCPHQQADLTAVGSVADGVLTCGVHGWEWRLSDGACLTVRGMDIRSRPATPPLD
;
A
#
# COMPACT_ATOMS: atom_id res chain seq x y z
N MET A 1 45.23 47.54 12.40
CA MET A 1 44.90 48.96 12.55
C MET A 1 43.44 49.15 12.13
N PRO A 2 42.66 49.87 12.94
CA PRO A 2 41.33 49.51 13.44
C PRO A 2 40.28 50.54 12.97
N GLY A 3 39.00 50.56 13.35
CA GLY A 3 38.17 49.86 14.33
C GLY A 3 36.68 50.18 14.00
N ALA A 4 35.72 49.32 14.34
CA ALA A 4 35.12 49.07 15.66
C ALA A 4 34.04 50.10 16.06
N ALA A 5 32.79 49.62 16.17
CA ALA A 5 31.77 49.91 17.21
C ALA A 5 30.37 49.51 16.67
N THR A 6 29.78 48.36 16.99
CA THR A 6 29.12 47.88 18.24
C THR A 6 27.66 48.33 18.46
N ALA A 7 26.85 47.29 18.70
CA ALA A 7 25.71 47.17 19.62
C ALA A 7 24.29 47.46 19.12
N GLY A 8 23.39 46.51 19.39
CA GLY A 8 21.94 46.68 19.31
C GLY A 8 21.11 45.41 19.27
N VAL A 9 21.35 44.44 20.15
CA VAL A 9 20.40 43.32 20.40
C VAL A 9 19.17 43.89 21.08
N SER A 10 18.00 43.77 20.45
CA SER A 10 16.70 43.98 21.10
C SER A 10 15.85 42.73 20.95
N SER A 11 15.67 42.06 22.09
CA SER A 11 14.74 40.98 22.32
C SER A 11 13.29 41.45 22.11
N LEU A 12 12.60 40.92 21.10
CA LEU A 12 11.15 40.97 21.04
C LEU A 12 10.59 39.67 21.61
N ARG A 13 10.18 39.77 22.87
CA ARG A 13 9.35 38.80 23.58
C ARG A 13 8.01 38.68 22.86
N THR A 14 7.75 37.57 22.18
CA THR A 14 6.39 37.18 21.82
C THR A 14 5.73 36.54 23.04
N ARG A 15 4.84 37.31 23.66
CA ARG A 15 3.85 36.81 24.60
C ARG A 15 2.76 36.06 23.82
N GLY A 16 2.45 34.85 24.27
CA GLY A 16 1.07 34.36 24.32
C GLY A 16 0.50 33.72 23.05
N THR A 17 0.80 32.44 22.85
CA THR A 17 -0.11 31.48 22.21
C THR A 17 -0.33 30.31 23.17
N ARG A 18 -1.08 30.59 24.25
CA ARG A 18 -1.87 29.55 24.93
C ARG A 18 -3.18 29.44 24.15
N THR A 19 -3.67 28.20 24.04
CA THR A 19 -5.01 27.77 23.58
C THR A 19 -5.05 27.10 22.20
N VAL A 20 -4.46 25.90 22.08
CA VAL A 20 -5.02 24.76 21.29
C VAL A 20 -4.62 23.46 22.00
N LEU A 21 -5.10 23.26 23.23
CA LEU A 21 -5.01 21.99 23.98
C LEU A 21 -6.15 22.01 25.01
N ALA A 22 -7.37 21.83 24.53
CA ALA A 22 -8.55 21.64 25.36
C ALA A 22 -9.60 20.90 24.55
N ARG A 23 -9.38 19.59 24.35
CA ARG A 23 -10.40 18.58 24.02
C ARG A 23 -9.78 17.17 24.06
N PHE A 24 -9.18 16.81 25.19
CA PHE A 24 -8.86 15.42 25.55
C PHE A 24 -8.99 15.23 27.07
N GLU A 25 -10.03 15.80 27.68
CA GLU A 25 -10.45 15.44 29.03
C GLU A 25 -11.97 15.46 29.07
N GLY A 26 -12.59 14.27 29.16
CA GLY A 26 -14.04 14.14 29.33
C GLY A 26 -14.70 13.06 28.49
N ALA A 27 -14.28 11.80 28.62
CA ALA A 27 -15.12 10.63 28.32
C ALA A 27 -14.63 9.38 29.07
N ALA A 28 -14.29 9.52 30.36
CA ALA A 28 -14.29 8.38 31.25
C ALA A 28 -15.74 8.14 31.70
N GLN A 29 -16.38 7.15 31.09
CA GLN A 29 -17.62 6.44 31.49
C GLN A 29 -18.61 6.27 30.32
N SER A 30 -18.32 5.32 29.44
CA SER A 30 -19.36 4.46 28.90
C SER A 30 -18.81 3.04 28.82
N ARG A 31 -19.44 2.13 29.57
CA ARG A 31 -19.11 0.71 29.54
C ARG A 31 -19.65 0.13 28.24
N SER A 32 -18.79 -0.13 27.27
CA SER A 32 -19.07 -1.10 26.21
C SER A 32 -18.45 -2.44 26.63
N HIS A 33 -19.27 -3.49 26.67
CA HIS A 33 -18.81 -4.87 26.79
C HIS A 33 -18.07 -5.26 25.49
N ALA A 34 -16.80 -4.86 25.38
CA ALA A 34 -15.85 -5.59 24.55
C ALA A 34 -15.45 -6.81 25.38
N GLY A 35 -15.81 -8.01 24.93
CA GLY A 35 -15.27 -9.23 25.52
C GLY A 35 -13.76 -9.17 25.38
N ALA A 36 -13.04 -9.01 26.50
CA ALA A 36 -11.60 -9.15 26.52
C ALA A 36 -11.28 -10.55 25.96
N ALA A 37 -10.73 -10.60 24.76
CA ALA A 37 -10.22 -11.85 24.22
C ALA A 37 -9.03 -12.25 25.10
N THR A 38 -9.29 -13.11 26.08
CA THR A 38 -8.24 -13.77 26.84
C THR A 38 -7.51 -14.69 25.88
N LEU A 39 -6.19 -14.48 25.72
CA LEU A 39 -5.30 -15.44 25.10
C LEU A 39 -5.45 -16.79 25.85
N PRO A 40 -5.38 -17.94 25.16
CA PRO A 40 -5.38 -19.24 25.83
C PRO A 40 -4.24 -19.30 26.85
N GLU A 41 -4.51 -19.97 27.97
CA GLU A 41 -3.62 -20.09 29.13
C GLU A 41 -2.39 -20.97 28.78
N ARG A 42 -1.45 -20.43 27.99
CA ARG A 42 -0.10 -20.95 27.80
C ARG A 42 0.93 -19.90 28.21
N LEU A 43 0.85 -19.43 29.45
CA LEU A 43 1.82 -18.48 30.01
C LEU A 43 2.28 -18.95 31.38
N ASN A 44 3.23 -19.89 31.39
CA ASN A 44 4.38 -19.87 32.30
C ASN A 44 5.29 -21.07 32.04
N THR A 45 6.41 -20.85 31.38
CA THR A 45 7.60 -21.66 31.65
C THR A 45 8.82 -20.78 31.83
N ALA A 46 9.37 -20.90 33.04
CA ALA A 46 10.69 -20.51 33.50
C ALA A 46 10.93 -19.05 33.98
N GLN A 47 11.18 -19.01 35.29
CA GLN A 47 11.71 -17.94 36.12
C GLN A 47 12.94 -17.23 35.54
N GLY A 48 13.04 -15.92 35.79
CA GLY A 48 14.33 -15.29 36.11
C GLY A 48 15.00 -14.40 35.06
N GLY A 49 14.22 -13.70 34.23
CA GLY A 49 14.66 -12.59 33.35
C GLY A 49 14.14 -12.72 31.90
N PRO A 50 13.01 -12.08 31.52
CA PRO A 50 12.40 -12.30 30.22
C PRO A 50 13.03 -11.45 29.08
N PRO A 51 12.94 -11.94 27.83
CA PRO A 51 13.70 -11.46 26.67
C PRO A 51 13.28 -10.04 26.23
N LEU A 52 14.20 -9.21 25.69
CA LEU A 52 13.74 -8.13 24.82
C LEU A 52 13.11 -8.76 23.58
N MET A 53 12.21 -8.00 22.94
CA MET A 53 11.57 -8.36 21.70
C MET A 53 12.57 -8.88 20.65
N ARG A 54 12.17 -9.96 19.99
CA ARG A 54 12.89 -10.61 18.92
C ARG A 54 12.03 -10.63 17.66
N ILE A 55 12.64 -10.29 16.52
CA ILE A 55 11.96 -10.22 15.23
C ILE A 55 12.65 -11.19 14.28
N THR A 56 11.91 -12.16 13.76
CA THR A 56 12.40 -13.09 12.74
C THR A 56 11.80 -12.72 11.40
N GLY A 57 12.65 -12.50 10.39
CA GLY A 57 12.21 -12.27 9.02
C GLY A 57 11.74 -13.59 8.41
N LEU A 58 10.56 -13.59 7.79
CA LEU A 58 10.02 -14.77 7.10
C LEU A 58 10.11 -14.62 5.57
N GLY A 59 10.54 -13.45 5.08
CA GLY A 59 10.62 -13.10 3.66
C GLY A 59 9.53 -12.13 3.24
N HIS A 60 9.84 -11.26 2.28
CA HIS A 60 8.94 -10.20 1.80
C HIS A 60 8.38 -9.34 2.95
N ALA A 61 7.07 -9.37 3.21
CA ALA A 61 6.41 -8.69 4.33
C ALA A 61 6.31 -9.54 5.61
N GLY A 62 6.59 -10.85 5.52
CA GLY A 62 6.36 -11.81 6.58
C GLY A 62 7.31 -11.66 7.75
N LEU A 63 6.77 -11.64 8.97
CA LEU A 63 7.51 -11.50 10.22
C LEU A 63 6.94 -12.42 11.30
N ARG A 64 7.82 -12.88 12.20
CA ARG A 64 7.44 -13.37 13.52
C ARG A 64 8.00 -12.43 14.58
N LEU A 65 7.12 -11.96 15.46
CA LEU A 65 7.46 -11.13 16.61
C LEU A 65 7.35 -12.00 17.87
N ASP A 66 8.46 -12.23 18.57
CA ASP A 66 8.47 -12.87 19.88
C ASP A 66 8.69 -11.79 20.95
N THR A 67 7.73 -11.62 21.87
CA THR A 67 7.74 -10.57 22.89
C THR A 67 7.72 -11.16 24.30
N ALA A 68 7.83 -10.32 25.33
CA ALA A 68 7.64 -10.77 26.71
C ALA A 68 6.19 -11.24 27.02
N ALA A 69 5.20 -10.77 26.26
CA ALA A 69 3.77 -11.03 26.50
C ALA A 69 3.18 -12.14 25.60
N GLY A 70 3.87 -12.51 24.51
CA GLY A 70 3.40 -13.50 23.54
C GLY A 70 4.06 -13.34 22.18
N SER A 71 3.58 -14.10 21.20
CA SER A 71 4.10 -14.15 19.84
C SER A 71 3.07 -13.73 18.79
N VAL A 72 3.52 -13.01 17.76
CA VAL A 72 2.66 -12.51 16.66
C VAL A 72 3.25 -12.92 15.32
N LEU A 73 2.42 -13.56 14.48
CA LEU A 73 2.72 -13.77 13.06
C LEU A 73 2.14 -12.63 12.25
N VAL A 74 2.93 -12.04 11.36
CA VAL A 74 2.55 -10.89 10.54
C VAL A 74 2.75 -11.24 9.06
N ASP A 75 1.72 -11.05 8.24
CA ASP A 75 1.74 -11.18 6.77
C ASP A 75 2.54 -12.40 6.22
N PRO A 76 2.29 -13.63 6.71
CA PRO A 76 3.04 -14.80 6.25
C PRO A 76 2.72 -15.13 4.79
N TRP A 77 3.75 -15.42 3.98
CA TRP A 77 3.58 -15.70 2.54
C TRP A 77 4.61 -16.69 2.01
N THR A 78 4.16 -17.73 1.30
CA THR A 78 4.98 -18.70 0.55
C THR A 78 4.42 -19.06 -0.82
N THR A 79 3.10 -19.04 -0.98
CA THR A 79 2.36 -19.50 -2.16
C THR A 79 2.50 -18.49 -3.30
N PRO A 80 2.81 -18.90 -4.54
CA PRO A 80 2.95 -17.96 -5.65
C PRO A 80 1.75 -16.99 -5.81
N ALA A 81 2.02 -15.69 -5.80
CA ALA A 81 1.02 -14.61 -5.84
C ALA A 81 0.89 -14.01 -7.25
N HIS A 82 -0.17 -13.22 -7.46
CA HIS A 82 -0.43 -12.45 -8.70
C HIS A 82 -0.39 -13.34 -9.96
N LEU A 83 -1.30 -14.32 -10.02
CA LEU A 83 -1.33 -15.36 -11.06
C LEU A 83 0.00 -16.14 -11.11
N GLY A 84 0.56 -16.43 -9.93
CA GLY A 84 1.82 -17.16 -9.73
C GLY A 84 3.10 -16.49 -10.24
N ALA A 85 3.03 -15.23 -10.68
CA ALA A 85 4.17 -14.48 -11.17
C ALA A 85 5.21 -14.20 -10.07
N TRP A 86 4.73 -13.91 -8.85
CA TRP A 86 5.58 -13.52 -7.73
C TRP A 86 5.79 -14.70 -6.80
N THR A 87 7.02 -14.90 -6.37
CA THR A 87 7.35 -15.74 -5.21
C THR A 87 8.24 -14.98 -4.23
N PRO A 88 8.28 -15.39 -2.95
CA PRO A 88 9.19 -14.80 -1.98
C PRO A 88 10.63 -14.82 -2.48
N PHE A 89 11.33 -13.71 -2.29
CA PHE A 89 12.74 -13.60 -2.62
C PHE A 89 13.48 -12.85 -1.49
N PRO A 90 14.46 -13.49 -0.83
CA PRO A 90 14.89 -14.88 -0.99
C PRO A 90 13.78 -15.93 -0.75
N ASP A 91 13.97 -17.15 -1.27
CA ASP A 91 13.05 -18.28 -1.06
C ASP A 91 12.97 -18.60 0.43
N ASN A 92 11.75 -18.80 0.90
CA ASN A 92 11.45 -19.08 2.30
C ASN A 92 10.70 -20.43 2.46
N ALA A 93 10.62 -21.22 1.39
CA ALA A 93 9.91 -22.51 1.40
C ALA A 93 10.49 -23.51 2.41
N ASP A 94 11.80 -23.43 2.70
CA ASP A 94 12.50 -24.36 3.60
C ASP A 94 12.55 -23.90 5.06
N LEU A 95 11.90 -22.78 5.40
CA LEU A 95 11.75 -22.40 6.80
C LEU A 95 10.92 -23.44 7.56
N ASP A 96 11.18 -23.61 8.86
CA ASP A 96 10.36 -24.45 9.74
C ASP A 96 9.03 -23.76 10.05
N TRP A 97 8.11 -23.79 9.08
CA TRP A 97 6.80 -23.18 9.18
C TRP A 97 5.95 -23.77 10.31
N THR A 98 6.16 -25.04 10.68
CA THR A 98 5.48 -25.65 11.83
C THR A 98 5.84 -24.93 13.12
N SER A 99 7.13 -24.66 13.35
CA SER A 99 7.54 -23.89 14.53
C SER A 99 7.19 -22.41 14.40
N LEU A 100 7.46 -21.82 13.24
CA LEU A 100 7.32 -20.37 13.02
C LEU A 100 5.86 -19.89 13.09
N ALA A 101 4.91 -20.72 12.63
CA ALA A 101 3.49 -20.42 12.64
C ALA A 101 2.78 -20.77 13.97
N ASP A 102 3.44 -21.46 14.90
CA ASP A 102 2.91 -21.66 16.26
C ASP A 102 3.05 -20.35 17.05
N VAL A 103 2.02 -19.52 16.95
CA VAL A 103 1.94 -18.18 17.54
C VAL A 103 0.66 -17.96 18.35
N ASP A 104 0.67 -16.92 19.17
CA ASP A 104 -0.47 -16.51 20.00
C ASP A 104 -1.44 -15.57 19.28
N LEU A 105 -0.95 -14.81 18.28
CA LEU A 105 -1.74 -13.87 17.49
C LEU A 105 -1.34 -13.89 16.01
N LEU A 106 -2.33 -13.70 15.14
CA LEU A 106 -2.13 -13.44 13.72
C LEU A 106 -2.50 -11.98 13.42
N PHE A 107 -1.68 -11.28 12.64
CA PHE A 107 -2.00 -10.00 12.05
C PHE A 107 -1.80 -10.07 10.53
N VAL A 108 -2.80 -9.60 9.79
CA VAL A 108 -2.71 -9.47 8.33
C VAL A 108 -3.07 -8.03 7.98
N SER A 109 -2.17 -7.33 7.30
CA SER A 109 -2.28 -5.90 7.00
C SER A 109 -3.30 -5.58 5.90
N SER A 110 -3.41 -6.43 4.88
CA SER A 110 -4.28 -6.22 3.72
C SER A 110 -4.74 -7.55 3.09
N VAL A 111 -5.62 -7.47 2.09
CA VAL A 111 -6.10 -8.66 1.33
C VAL A 111 -5.22 -9.01 0.14
N ALA A 112 -4.12 -8.28 -0.08
CA ALA A 112 -3.22 -8.50 -1.20
C ALA A 112 -2.63 -9.92 -1.15
N PRO A 113 -2.52 -10.64 -2.29
CA PRO A 113 -2.08 -12.04 -2.31
C PRO A 113 -0.69 -12.31 -1.73
N ASP A 114 0.20 -11.31 -1.69
CA ASP A 114 1.54 -11.37 -1.11
C ASP A 114 1.59 -10.98 0.39
N HIS A 115 0.43 -10.67 0.99
CA HIS A 115 0.24 -10.43 2.43
C HIS A 115 -0.75 -11.42 3.07
N LEU A 116 -1.73 -11.92 2.30
CA LEU A 116 -2.76 -12.86 2.72
C LEU A 116 -2.64 -14.20 1.97
N ASP A 117 -1.75 -15.06 2.46
CA ASP A 117 -1.57 -16.42 1.94
C ASP A 117 -2.51 -17.43 2.62
N LEU A 118 -3.73 -17.57 2.10
CA LEU A 118 -4.73 -18.48 2.67
C LEU A 118 -4.24 -19.95 2.70
N GLU A 119 -3.47 -20.39 1.70
CA GLU A 119 -2.97 -21.77 1.61
C GLU A 119 -1.94 -22.07 2.69
N LEU A 120 -1.04 -21.13 2.97
CA LEU A 120 -0.10 -21.23 4.08
C LEU A 120 -0.84 -21.25 5.41
N LEU A 121 -1.80 -20.33 5.59
CA LEU A 121 -2.56 -20.21 6.84
C LEU A 121 -3.34 -21.50 7.14
N GLU A 122 -4.04 -22.07 6.15
CA GLU A 122 -4.76 -23.36 6.27
C GLU A 122 -3.84 -24.51 6.69
N ARG A 123 -2.61 -24.53 6.20
CA ARG A 123 -1.66 -25.62 6.45
C ARG A 123 -0.96 -25.51 7.79
N HIS A 124 -0.61 -24.29 8.22
CA HIS A 124 0.38 -24.09 9.27
C HIS A 124 -0.15 -23.35 10.49
N VAL A 125 -1.21 -22.56 10.37
CA VAL A 125 -1.73 -21.75 11.48
C VAL A 125 -2.97 -22.42 12.07
N ARG A 126 -3.03 -22.52 13.40
CA ARG A 126 -4.24 -23.04 14.06
C ARG A 126 -5.40 -22.07 13.86
N THR A 127 -6.56 -22.59 13.50
CA THR A 127 -7.78 -21.78 13.28
C THR A 127 -8.39 -21.19 14.57
N ASP A 128 -7.91 -21.62 15.73
CA ASP A 128 -8.21 -21.02 17.03
C ASP A 128 -7.21 -19.93 17.45
N THR A 129 -6.18 -19.63 16.65
CA THR A 129 -5.31 -18.47 16.86
C THR A 129 -6.12 -17.19 16.65
N PRO A 130 -6.22 -16.28 17.66
CA PRO A 130 -6.90 -15.00 17.50
C PRO A 130 -6.24 -14.11 16.44
N VAL A 131 -7.07 -13.54 15.58
CA VAL A 131 -6.65 -12.59 14.54
C VAL A 131 -6.85 -11.16 15.04
N LEU A 132 -5.78 -10.36 15.07
CA LEU A 132 -5.87 -8.90 15.19
C LEU A 132 -6.46 -8.35 13.89
N LEU A 133 -7.76 -8.05 13.89
CA LEU A 133 -8.47 -7.64 12.69
C LEU A 133 -8.42 -6.12 12.54
N PRO A 134 -7.79 -5.57 11.48
CA PRO A 134 -7.78 -4.15 11.23
C PRO A 134 -9.17 -3.61 10.89
N ASP A 135 -9.41 -2.34 11.23
CA ASP A 135 -10.61 -1.57 10.88
C ASP A 135 -10.59 -1.17 9.38
N LEU A 136 -10.61 -2.19 8.51
CA LEU A 136 -10.71 -2.04 7.07
C LEU A 136 -12.15 -1.72 6.66
N PRO A 137 -12.35 -0.97 5.57
CA PRO A 137 -13.65 -0.48 5.12
C PRO A 137 -14.64 -1.58 4.70
N LEU A 138 -14.15 -2.77 4.40
CA LEU A 138 -14.93 -3.91 3.94
C LEU A 138 -14.59 -5.16 4.77
N PRO A 139 -15.55 -6.07 5.00
CA PRO A 139 -15.35 -7.26 5.82
C PRO A 139 -14.52 -8.36 5.15
N GLU A 140 -14.04 -8.14 3.92
CA GLU A 140 -13.44 -9.17 3.08
C GLU A 140 -12.27 -9.92 3.75
N LEU A 141 -11.39 -9.22 4.46
CA LEU A 141 -10.29 -9.87 5.18
C LEU A 141 -10.82 -10.86 6.23
N ARG A 142 -11.84 -10.45 6.99
CA ARG A 142 -12.53 -11.32 7.96
C ARG A 142 -13.20 -12.49 7.25
N ASP A 143 -13.94 -12.23 6.18
CA ASP A 143 -14.73 -13.24 5.47
C ASP A 143 -13.81 -14.30 4.83
N ARG A 144 -12.68 -13.90 4.26
CA ARG A 144 -11.68 -14.81 3.69
C ARG A 144 -11.02 -15.67 4.77
N LEU A 145 -10.62 -15.08 5.90
CA LEU A 145 -10.05 -15.82 7.03
C LEU A 145 -11.07 -16.77 7.68
N ALA A 146 -12.32 -16.32 7.85
CA ALA A 146 -13.40 -17.15 8.37
C ALA A 146 -13.74 -18.30 7.41
N GLY A 147 -13.66 -18.05 6.10
CA GLY A 147 -13.87 -19.05 5.05
C GLY A 147 -12.91 -20.24 5.14
N ILE A 148 -11.70 -20.02 5.64
CA ILE A 148 -10.70 -21.06 5.88
C ILE A 148 -10.68 -21.58 7.33
N GLY A 149 -11.66 -21.16 8.14
CA GLY A 149 -11.94 -21.74 9.46
C GLY A 149 -11.53 -20.90 10.67
N PHE A 150 -10.92 -19.71 10.52
CA PHE A 150 -10.61 -18.85 11.68
C PHE A 150 -11.90 -18.40 12.39
N THR A 151 -11.92 -18.54 13.72
CA THR A 151 -13.13 -18.26 14.52
C THR A 151 -12.98 -17.15 15.55
N ARG A 152 -11.75 -16.69 15.81
CA ARG A 152 -11.44 -15.73 16.87
C ARG A 152 -10.86 -14.46 16.28
N PHE A 153 -11.55 -13.34 16.48
CA PHE A 153 -11.13 -12.03 15.99
C PHE A 153 -11.09 -11.04 17.15
N VAL A 154 -9.99 -10.29 17.22
CA VAL A 154 -9.84 -9.11 18.05
C VAL A 154 -10.03 -7.90 17.14
N GLU A 155 -11.24 -7.35 17.14
CA GLU A 155 -11.57 -6.18 16.33
C GLU A 155 -10.86 -4.94 16.89
N THR A 156 -10.09 -4.29 16.03
CA THR A 156 -9.42 -3.03 16.36
C THR A 156 -10.21 -1.84 15.81
N ARG A 157 -9.89 -0.63 16.28
CA ARG A 157 -10.37 0.63 15.70
C ARG A 157 -9.18 1.43 15.21
N SER A 158 -9.34 2.08 14.05
CA SER A 158 -8.24 2.77 13.39
C SER A 158 -7.59 3.80 14.32
N GLY A 159 -6.32 3.55 14.66
CA GLY A 159 -5.52 4.44 15.51
C GLY A 159 -5.87 4.46 17.01
N GLU A 160 -6.78 3.60 17.48
CA GLU A 160 -7.07 3.45 18.91
C GLU A 160 -6.18 2.38 19.56
N VAL A 161 -5.86 2.59 20.84
CA VAL A 161 -5.09 1.63 21.65
C VAL A 161 -5.97 0.46 22.06
N THR A 162 -5.50 -0.75 21.76
CA THR A 162 -6.11 -2.02 22.15
C THR A 162 -5.12 -2.83 22.98
N ASP A 163 -5.50 -3.21 24.21
CA ASP A 163 -4.70 -4.10 25.05
C ASP A 163 -5.06 -5.57 24.73
N VAL A 164 -4.06 -6.38 24.37
CA VAL A 164 -4.22 -7.78 23.98
C VAL A 164 -3.21 -8.64 24.72
N GLY A 165 -3.64 -9.27 25.81
CA GLY A 165 -2.80 -10.23 26.54
C GLY A 165 -1.47 -9.67 27.07
N GLY A 166 -1.41 -8.39 27.43
CA GLY A 166 -0.19 -7.72 27.88
C GLY A 166 0.56 -6.97 26.78
N LEU A 167 0.13 -7.09 25.53
CA LEU A 167 0.56 -6.25 24.42
C LEU A 167 -0.32 -5.00 24.33
N ARG A 168 0.31 -3.85 24.07
CA ARG A 168 -0.39 -2.65 23.63
C ARG A 168 -0.28 -2.55 22.11
N VAL A 169 -1.42 -2.56 21.43
CA VAL A 169 -1.51 -2.56 19.97
C VAL A 169 -2.25 -1.32 19.50
N VAL A 170 -1.77 -0.70 18.43
CA VAL A 170 -2.51 0.31 17.65
C VAL A 170 -2.43 -0.09 16.19
N VAL A 171 -3.58 -0.11 15.51
CA VAL A 171 -3.68 -0.49 14.09
C VAL A 171 -4.24 0.69 13.29
N PRO A 172 -3.38 1.62 12.82
CA PRO A 172 -3.82 2.66 11.90
C PRO A 172 -4.13 2.06 10.52
N THR A 173 -5.32 2.37 9.98
CA THR A 173 -5.75 1.89 8.66
C THR A 173 -5.72 3.01 7.61
N LEU A 174 -5.29 2.67 6.42
CA LEU A 174 -5.28 3.52 5.24
C LEU A 174 -6.38 3.03 4.30
N THR A 175 -7.38 3.89 4.09
CA THR A 175 -8.64 3.48 3.47
C THR A 175 -9.01 4.36 2.28
N ARG A 176 -8.07 5.01 1.59
CA ARG A 176 -8.38 5.58 0.27
C ARG A 176 -8.43 4.45 -0.75
N PRO A 177 -9.24 4.54 -1.83
CA PRO A 177 -9.19 3.55 -2.91
C PRO A 177 -7.79 3.41 -3.54
N THR A 178 -6.96 4.45 -3.48
CA THR A 178 -5.56 4.44 -3.93
C THR A 178 -4.60 3.76 -2.95
N ASP A 179 -5.03 3.47 -1.73
CA ASP A 179 -4.25 2.68 -0.75
C ASP A 179 -4.47 1.17 -0.93
N GLY A 180 -5.15 0.77 -2.01
CA GLY A 180 -5.63 -0.58 -2.29
C GLY A 180 -7.16 -0.65 -2.26
N PRO A 181 -7.80 -1.52 -3.07
CA PRO A 181 -9.27 -1.65 -3.14
C PRO A 181 -9.93 -1.85 -1.77
N SER A 182 -9.33 -2.69 -0.93
CA SER A 182 -9.80 -3.00 0.43
C SER A 182 -9.05 -2.24 1.53
N GLY A 183 -8.12 -1.35 1.18
CA GLY A 183 -7.23 -0.66 2.09
C GLY A 183 -6.08 -1.53 2.63
N THR A 184 -5.23 -0.91 3.44
CA THR A 184 -4.10 -1.55 4.14
C THR A 184 -3.99 -1.03 5.57
N ALA A 185 -3.22 -1.70 6.42
CA ALA A 185 -3.07 -1.38 7.83
C ALA A 185 -1.61 -1.44 8.27
N MET A 186 -1.25 -0.55 9.19
CA MET A 186 0.02 -0.62 9.93
C MET A 186 -0.21 -1.30 11.29
N LEU A 187 0.85 -1.88 11.86
CA LEU A 187 0.84 -2.41 13.22
C LEU A 187 1.88 -1.67 14.07
N TRP A 188 1.41 -0.87 15.02
CA TRP A 188 2.23 -0.40 16.13
C TRP A 188 2.00 -1.32 17.32
N LEU A 189 3.07 -1.88 17.89
CA LEU A 189 2.98 -2.88 18.95
C LEU A 189 4.06 -2.64 19.99
N SER A 190 3.68 -2.65 21.26
CA SER A 190 4.59 -2.56 22.40
C SER A 190 4.28 -3.62 23.45
N ASP A 191 5.32 -4.25 24.00
CA ASP A 191 5.23 -5.14 25.17
C ASP A 191 5.61 -4.43 26.48
N GLY A 192 5.77 -3.10 26.44
CA GLY A 192 6.22 -2.27 27.55
C GLY A 192 7.74 -2.22 27.72
N GLY A 193 8.50 -3.13 27.10
CA GLY A 193 9.97 -3.11 27.06
C GLY A 193 10.52 -2.55 25.75
N ALA A 194 9.89 -2.89 24.63
CA ALA A 194 10.23 -2.38 23.31
C ALA A 194 8.97 -2.08 22.48
N THR A 195 9.15 -1.30 21.42
CA THR A 195 8.09 -0.87 20.50
C THR A 195 8.51 -1.11 19.05
N VAL A 196 7.65 -1.76 18.28
CA VAL A 196 7.79 -1.93 16.83
C VAL A 196 6.71 -1.16 16.09
N LEU A 197 7.08 -0.63 14.92
CA LEU A 197 6.14 -0.24 13.89
C LEU A 197 6.36 -1.12 12.66
N VAL A 198 5.42 -2.01 12.37
CA VAL A 198 5.27 -2.64 11.05
C VAL A 198 4.42 -1.70 10.20
N GLN A 199 5.06 -0.85 9.43
CA GLN A 199 4.41 0.00 8.45
C GLN A 199 3.96 -0.81 7.22
N GLY A 200 4.74 -1.84 6.84
CA GLY A 200 4.44 -2.65 5.67
C GLY A 200 4.41 -1.83 4.38
N ASP A 201 3.44 -2.10 3.52
CA ASP A 201 3.20 -1.42 2.25
C ASP A 201 2.48 -0.06 2.40
N ALA A 202 2.00 0.26 3.60
CA ALA A 202 1.24 1.48 3.86
C ALA A 202 2.07 2.75 3.56
N GLN A 203 1.44 3.71 2.87
CA GLN A 203 2.01 5.02 2.53
C GLN A 203 1.26 6.17 3.23
N PRO A 204 1.39 6.30 4.57
CA PRO A 204 0.68 7.32 5.32
C PRO A 204 1.17 8.73 4.94
N ARG A 205 0.27 9.72 4.96
CA ARG A 205 0.64 11.11 4.62
C ARG A 205 1.64 11.67 5.63
N ASP A 206 1.41 11.41 6.90
CA ASP A 206 2.26 11.77 8.03
C ASP A 206 2.27 10.65 9.08
N LEU A 207 3.18 10.76 10.05
CA LEU A 207 3.31 9.82 11.17
C LEU A 207 2.95 10.47 12.52
N ALA A 208 2.09 11.50 12.53
CA ALA A 208 1.77 12.25 13.74
C ALA A 208 1.15 11.36 14.83
N LEU A 209 0.26 10.44 14.44
CA LEU A 209 -0.32 9.45 15.35
C LEU A 209 0.78 8.59 15.99
N VAL A 210 1.65 7.99 15.17
CA VAL A 210 2.73 7.13 15.68
C VAL A 210 3.66 7.90 16.61
N ARG A 211 4.04 9.12 16.23
CA ARG A 211 4.89 9.99 17.07
C ARG A 211 4.22 10.37 18.40
N ALA A 212 2.90 10.48 18.43
CA ALA A 212 2.14 10.73 19.65
C ALA A 212 2.09 9.51 20.59
N LEU A 213 2.23 8.29 20.05
CA LEU A 213 2.28 7.05 20.85
C LEU A 213 3.62 6.88 21.57
N GLY A 214 4.70 7.47 21.06
CA GLY A 214 6.02 7.49 21.69
C GLY A 214 7.15 7.01 20.76
N PRO A 215 8.35 6.78 21.33
CA PRO A 215 9.49 6.29 20.56
C PRO A 215 9.24 4.88 20.00
N VAL A 216 9.82 4.60 18.84
CA VAL A 216 9.80 3.30 18.16
C VAL A 216 11.22 2.75 18.15
N ASP A 217 11.41 1.51 18.57
CA ASP A 217 12.74 0.86 18.58
C ASP A 217 13.05 0.27 17.20
N VAL A 218 12.08 -0.37 16.55
CA VAL A 218 12.24 -0.93 15.19
C VAL A 218 11.12 -0.47 14.26
N HIS A 219 11.52 0.09 13.13
CA HIS A 219 10.64 0.50 12.06
C HIS A 219 10.80 -0.42 10.85
N LEU A 220 9.76 -1.19 10.54
CA LEU A 220 9.73 -2.13 9.41
C LEU A 220 8.83 -1.54 8.31
N LEU A 221 9.38 -1.30 7.13
CA LEU A 221 8.67 -0.61 6.04
C LEU A 221 9.04 -1.15 4.68
N GLN A 222 8.06 -1.16 3.77
CA GLN A 222 8.32 -1.34 2.35
C GLN A 222 8.81 -0.03 1.74
N VAL A 223 10.01 -0.07 1.16
CA VAL A 223 10.66 1.13 0.61
C VAL A 223 10.00 1.56 -0.69
N VAL A 224 9.79 0.61 -1.61
CA VAL A 224 9.14 0.85 -2.89
C VAL A 224 7.83 0.07 -2.91
N PRO A 225 6.67 0.75 -2.93
CA PRO A 225 5.38 0.07 -3.04
C PRO A 225 5.31 -0.84 -4.26
N ALA A 226 4.55 -1.93 -4.14
CA ALA A 226 4.17 -2.74 -5.29
C ALA A 226 3.48 -1.85 -6.33
N GLY A 227 3.93 -1.92 -7.57
CA GLY A 227 3.39 -1.11 -8.64
C GLY A 227 3.60 -1.78 -9.97
N TRP A 228 2.69 -1.57 -10.91
CA TRP A 228 2.71 -2.16 -12.26
C TRP A 228 3.18 -1.17 -13.33
N SER A 229 3.12 0.14 -13.05
CA SER A 229 3.62 1.21 -13.91
C SER A 229 5.10 1.47 -13.60
N PRO A 230 5.99 1.60 -14.60
CA PRO A 230 5.72 1.64 -16.03
C PRO A 230 5.84 0.27 -16.72
N MET A 231 5.99 -0.82 -15.97
CA MET A 231 6.30 -2.17 -16.48
C MET A 231 5.23 -2.70 -17.45
N ALA A 232 3.95 -2.46 -17.15
CA ALA A 232 2.84 -2.88 -18.02
C ALA A 232 2.69 -2.01 -19.28
N TYR A 233 3.34 -0.85 -19.36
CA TYR A 233 3.18 0.04 -20.51
C TYR A 233 4.14 -0.29 -21.66
N GLU A 234 3.58 -0.29 -22.88
CA GLU A 234 4.36 -0.35 -24.13
C GLU A 234 5.03 0.99 -24.41
N LEU A 235 6.16 1.21 -23.75
CA LEU A 235 7.01 2.39 -23.93
C LEU A 235 8.34 1.99 -24.56
N PRO A 236 9.00 2.93 -25.27
CA PRO A 236 10.42 2.77 -25.58
C PRO A 236 11.20 2.47 -24.31
N GLU A 237 12.11 1.50 -24.38
CA GLU A 237 12.82 0.95 -23.22
C GLU A 237 13.53 2.03 -22.38
N ALA A 238 14.15 3.02 -23.03
CA ALA A 238 14.79 4.15 -22.35
C ALA A 238 13.80 5.01 -21.56
N ALA A 239 12.57 5.22 -22.07
CA ALA A 239 11.54 5.96 -21.37
C ALA A 239 11.00 5.16 -20.18
N ARG A 240 10.78 3.85 -20.34
CA ARG A 240 10.35 2.97 -19.26
C ARG A 240 11.37 2.93 -18.11
N ARG A 241 12.67 2.82 -18.44
CA ARG A 241 13.77 2.94 -17.46
C ARG A 241 13.74 4.28 -16.73
N ALA A 242 13.70 5.40 -17.45
CA ALA A 242 13.72 6.72 -16.84
C ALA A 242 12.55 6.94 -15.87
N ILE A 243 11.35 6.46 -16.22
CA ILE A 243 10.18 6.53 -15.32
C ILE A 243 10.40 5.64 -14.09
N ALA A 244 10.89 4.42 -14.26
CA ALA A 244 11.16 3.51 -13.14
C ALA A 244 12.25 4.08 -12.19
N ASP A 245 13.31 4.67 -12.74
CA ASP A 245 14.36 5.37 -11.97
C ASP A 245 13.78 6.50 -11.12
N ASP A 246 12.93 7.35 -11.72
CA ASP A 246 12.28 8.46 -11.03
C ASP A 246 11.35 7.99 -9.90
N LEU A 247 10.54 6.96 -10.16
CA LEU A 247 9.66 6.35 -9.16
C LEU A 247 10.46 5.76 -7.98
N ARG A 248 11.55 5.05 -8.25
CA ARG A 248 12.44 4.52 -7.20
C ARG A 248 13.08 5.64 -6.38
N ALA A 249 13.58 6.68 -7.04
CA ALA A 249 14.17 7.82 -6.36
C ALA A 249 13.15 8.53 -5.45
N HIS A 250 11.93 8.73 -5.94
CA HIS A 250 10.84 9.31 -5.14
C HIS A 250 10.45 8.42 -3.94
N ALA A 251 10.38 7.11 -4.15
CA ALA A 251 10.11 6.15 -3.08
C ALA A 251 11.21 6.16 -2.01
N PHE A 252 12.49 6.22 -2.39
CA PHE A 252 13.62 6.32 -1.46
C PHE A 252 13.55 7.60 -0.62
N LEU A 253 13.23 8.74 -1.26
CA LEU A 253 13.05 10.02 -0.56
C LEU A 253 11.87 9.97 0.43
N THR A 254 10.77 9.31 0.04
CA THR A 254 9.58 9.12 0.87
C THR A 254 9.89 8.21 2.06
N ALA A 255 10.53 7.06 1.85
CA ALA A 255 10.95 6.15 2.90
C ALA A 255 11.92 6.82 3.89
N ARG A 256 12.90 7.59 3.38
CA ARG A 256 13.81 8.38 4.22
C ARG A 256 13.08 9.39 5.09
N ARG A 257 12.03 10.04 4.57
CA ARG A 257 11.19 10.95 5.36
C ARG A 257 10.62 10.22 6.57
N TYR A 258 9.98 9.07 6.37
CA TYR A 258 9.42 8.27 7.47
C TYR A 258 10.48 7.88 8.50
N VAL A 259 11.63 7.37 8.04
CA VAL A 259 12.76 7.01 8.89
C VAL A 259 13.23 8.20 9.73
N SER A 260 13.39 9.36 9.09
CA SER A 260 13.86 10.58 9.77
C SER A 260 12.84 11.16 10.75
N GLU A 261 11.54 11.03 10.48
CA GLU A 261 10.47 11.54 11.34
C GLU A 261 10.28 10.70 12.61
N LEU A 262 10.46 9.38 12.51
CA LEU A 262 10.36 8.47 13.65
C LEU A 262 11.65 8.39 14.46
N GLY A 263 12.80 8.39 13.81
CA GLY A 263 14.10 8.26 14.48
C GLY A 263 14.27 6.92 15.20
N ALA A 264 13.76 5.83 14.61
CA ALA A 264 13.83 4.51 15.21
C ALA A 264 15.28 4.00 15.34
N ALA A 265 15.56 3.22 16.39
CA ALA A 265 16.91 2.69 16.65
C ALA A 265 17.36 1.69 15.56
N HIS A 266 16.41 0.97 14.96
CA HIS A 266 16.62 0.08 13.84
C HIS A 266 15.57 0.30 12.76
N VAL A 267 16.01 0.27 11.50
CA VAL A 267 15.12 0.32 10.33
C VAL A 267 15.31 -0.94 9.53
N VAL A 268 14.23 -1.65 9.22
CA VAL A 268 14.26 -2.89 8.44
C VAL A 268 13.40 -2.69 7.18
N PRO A 269 14.00 -2.51 5.99
CA PRO A 269 13.27 -2.62 4.75
C PRO A 269 12.64 -4.01 4.59
N THR A 270 11.32 -4.06 4.39
CA THR A 270 10.52 -5.25 4.10
C THR A 270 9.84 -5.12 2.73
N GLY A 271 9.05 -6.11 2.31
CA GLY A 271 8.14 -6.02 1.16
C GLY A 271 8.81 -5.95 -0.21
N GLY A 272 10.05 -6.41 -0.38
CA GLY A 272 10.59 -6.57 -1.73
C GLY A 272 12.04 -7.05 -1.86
N PRO A 273 12.46 -7.34 -3.11
CA PRO A 273 11.59 -7.54 -4.28
C PRO A 273 11.01 -8.97 -4.26
N PRO A 274 9.93 -9.26 -4.99
CA PRO A 274 9.54 -10.63 -5.30
C PRO A 274 10.48 -11.24 -6.36
N ALA A 275 10.46 -12.56 -6.49
CA ALA A 275 11.07 -13.28 -7.60
C ALA A 275 10.07 -13.52 -8.74
N PHE A 276 10.46 -13.13 -9.96
CA PHE A 276 9.78 -13.48 -11.21
C PHE A 276 10.47 -14.69 -11.84
N ARG A 277 9.87 -15.87 -11.67
CA ARG A 277 10.46 -17.16 -12.09
C ARG A 277 10.18 -17.53 -13.55
N GLU A 278 9.21 -16.93 -14.21
CA GLU A 278 8.95 -17.25 -15.60
C GLU A 278 9.95 -16.55 -16.52
N GLU A 279 10.29 -17.20 -17.63
CA GLU A 279 11.27 -16.64 -18.58
C GLU A 279 10.75 -15.35 -19.21
N ALA A 280 9.47 -15.32 -19.56
CA ALA A 280 8.80 -14.13 -20.08
C ALA A 280 8.86 -12.93 -19.12
N LEU A 281 8.96 -13.18 -17.80
CA LEU A 281 8.98 -12.15 -16.75
C LEU A 281 10.38 -11.91 -16.17
N ALA A 282 11.41 -12.62 -16.65
CA ALA A 282 12.76 -12.58 -16.07
C ALA A 282 13.37 -11.17 -16.02
N HIS A 283 13.00 -10.34 -17.01
CA HIS A 283 13.43 -8.95 -17.13
C HIS A 283 12.98 -8.06 -15.96
N LEU A 284 11.95 -8.45 -15.21
CA LEU A 284 11.44 -7.71 -14.06
C LEU A 284 12.28 -7.87 -12.79
N ASN A 285 13.16 -8.88 -12.72
CA ASN A 285 14.03 -9.14 -11.57
C ASN A 285 15.21 -8.14 -11.43
N ARG A 286 15.45 -7.29 -12.43
CA ARG A 286 16.61 -6.36 -12.49
C ARG A 286 17.98 -7.03 -12.31
N ILE A 287 18.10 -8.29 -12.71
CA ILE A 287 19.39 -8.99 -12.77
C ILE A 287 19.90 -8.95 -14.21
N GLY A 288 21.07 -8.35 -14.43
CA GLY A 288 21.62 -8.13 -15.77
C GLY A 288 21.08 -6.83 -16.40
N THR A 289 20.20 -6.93 -17.39
CA THR A 289 19.63 -5.75 -18.07
C THR A 289 18.33 -5.29 -17.41
N ASP A 290 18.34 -4.12 -16.77
CA ASP A 290 17.12 -3.48 -16.22
C ASP A 290 16.27 -2.93 -17.36
N SER A 291 15.10 -3.53 -17.57
CA SER A 291 14.14 -3.09 -18.57
C SER A 291 13.13 -2.06 -18.05
N GLY A 292 13.31 -1.51 -16.84
CA GLY A 292 12.41 -0.53 -16.22
C GLY A 292 11.47 -1.09 -15.17
N SER A 293 11.95 -2.04 -14.34
CA SER A 293 11.20 -2.58 -13.20
C SER A 293 11.32 -1.69 -11.98
N THR A 294 10.26 -1.40 -11.22
CA THR A 294 10.36 -0.53 -10.03
C THR A 294 10.88 -1.26 -8.79
N HIS A 295 10.87 -2.59 -8.77
CA HIS A 295 11.29 -3.39 -7.63
C HIS A 295 12.75 -3.14 -7.26
N VAL A 296 13.08 -3.09 -5.97
CA VAL A 296 14.44 -2.81 -5.49
C VAL A 296 14.88 -3.89 -4.51
N HIS A 297 16.17 -4.23 -4.54
CA HIS A 297 16.73 -5.01 -3.46
C HIS A 297 16.84 -4.14 -2.19
N PRO A 298 16.43 -4.62 -1.01
CA PRO A 298 16.58 -3.90 0.25
C PRO A 298 18.01 -3.38 0.55
N ALA A 299 19.04 -4.04 0.01
CA ALA A 299 20.43 -3.61 0.11
C ALA A 299 20.69 -2.28 -0.60
N GLU A 300 20.04 -2.02 -1.75
CA GLU A 300 20.17 -0.74 -2.46
C GLU A 300 19.73 0.43 -1.57
N PHE A 301 18.61 0.27 -0.84
CA PHE A 301 18.12 1.30 0.08
C PHE A 301 19.03 1.46 1.31
N ARG A 302 19.49 0.34 1.91
CA ARG A 302 20.45 0.37 3.02
C ARG A 302 21.70 1.16 2.65
N ASP A 303 22.30 0.86 1.50
CA ASP A 303 23.56 1.49 1.08
C ASP A 303 23.34 2.97 0.77
N TRP A 304 22.24 3.30 0.09
CA TRP A 304 21.86 4.69 -0.16
C TRP A 304 21.61 5.50 1.13
N MET A 305 21.08 4.86 2.16
CA MET A 305 20.87 5.45 3.50
C MET A 305 22.19 5.60 4.27
N ALA A 306 23.09 4.62 4.21
CA ALA A 306 24.41 4.67 4.83
C ALA A 306 25.26 5.82 4.27
N ASP A 307 25.24 6.04 2.96
CA ASP A 307 25.89 7.19 2.30
C ASP A 307 25.39 8.56 2.81
N ARG A 308 24.25 8.58 3.51
CA ARG A 308 23.60 9.75 4.08
C ARG A 308 23.66 9.79 5.62
N GLY A 309 24.45 8.91 6.23
CA GLY A 309 24.66 8.85 7.68
C GLY A 309 23.59 8.08 8.46
N TYR A 310 22.78 7.25 7.79
CA TYR A 310 21.80 6.38 8.43
C TYR A 310 22.32 4.94 8.54
N ASP A 311 23.30 4.72 9.42
CA ASP A 311 23.96 3.42 9.62
C ASP A 311 23.12 2.38 10.39
N HIS A 312 21.88 2.71 10.74
CA HIS A 312 20.96 1.88 11.53
C HIS A 312 19.95 1.09 10.68
N VAL A 313 20.05 1.16 9.35
CA VAL A 313 19.29 0.29 8.44
C VAL A 313 19.86 -1.13 8.48
N ARG A 314 19.00 -2.14 8.62
CA ARG A 314 19.34 -3.56 8.81
C ARG A 314 18.60 -4.41 7.78
N LEU A 315 19.27 -5.40 7.21
CA LEU A 315 18.61 -6.39 6.35
C LEU A 315 18.16 -7.57 7.19
N LEU A 316 16.93 -8.03 7.01
CA LEU A 316 16.37 -9.18 7.73
C LEU A 316 15.90 -10.24 6.73
N PRO A 317 16.83 -11.02 6.13
CA PRO A 317 16.46 -12.07 5.19
C PRO A 317 15.65 -13.20 5.86
N PRO A 318 14.98 -14.07 5.10
CA PRO A 318 14.24 -15.20 5.64
C PRO A 318 15.06 -16.04 6.63
N GLY A 319 14.48 -16.31 7.81
CA GLY A 319 15.11 -17.06 8.90
C GLY A 319 16.09 -16.26 9.77
N ALA A 320 16.50 -15.06 9.35
CA ALA A 320 17.34 -14.21 10.17
C ALA A 320 16.55 -13.53 11.29
N THR A 321 17.25 -13.23 12.37
CA THR A 321 16.67 -12.69 13.59
C THR A 321 17.36 -11.40 14.01
N LEU A 322 16.57 -10.40 14.40
CA LEU A 322 16.99 -9.22 15.14
C LEU A 322 16.56 -9.40 16.61
N ASP A 323 17.51 -9.50 17.53
CA ASP A 323 17.28 -9.55 18.98
C ASP A 323 17.64 -8.20 19.60
N LEU A 324 16.70 -7.50 20.22
CA LEU A 324 16.99 -6.16 20.75
C LEU A 324 17.91 -6.18 21.98
N ARG A 325 18.20 -7.35 22.58
CA ARG A 325 19.25 -7.50 23.62
C ARG A 325 20.66 -7.44 23.05
N ASP A 326 20.81 -7.87 21.81
CA ASP A 326 22.08 -7.97 21.09
C ASP A 326 21.82 -7.60 19.64
N PRO A 327 21.84 -6.30 19.29
CA PRO A 327 21.41 -5.80 17.99
C PRO A 327 22.32 -6.21 16.81
N GLY A 328 23.18 -7.22 17.00
CA GLY A 328 23.90 -7.91 15.95
C GLY A 328 22.95 -8.69 15.06
N VAL A 329 22.47 -8.06 13.98
CA VAL A 329 21.85 -8.80 12.88
C VAL A 329 22.95 -9.59 12.15
N PRO A 330 22.76 -10.89 11.87
CA PRO A 330 23.73 -11.64 11.10
C PRO A 330 24.02 -10.94 9.77
N THR A 331 25.29 -10.61 9.53
CA THR A 331 25.78 -10.24 8.20
C THR A 331 25.95 -11.51 7.37
N GLY A 332 24.84 -12.24 7.15
CA GLY A 332 24.81 -13.27 6.14
C GLY A 332 25.15 -12.65 4.79
N THR A 333 26.03 -13.26 4.02
CA THR A 333 26.16 -12.94 2.60
C THR A 333 24.84 -13.27 1.93
N ALA A 334 24.18 -12.28 1.34
CA ALA A 334 23.03 -12.54 0.49
C ALA A 334 23.43 -13.56 -0.59
N PRO A 335 22.62 -14.61 -0.83
CA PRO A 335 22.87 -15.53 -1.93
C PRO A 335 22.97 -14.79 -3.26
N ASP A 336 23.67 -15.38 -4.24
CA ASP A 336 23.70 -14.85 -5.60
C ASP A 336 22.27 -14.86 -6.18
N PRO A 337 21.68 -13.68 -6.48
CA PRO A 337 20.31 -13.59 -6.96
C PRO A 337 20.03 -14.42 -8.21
N ALA A 338 21.02 -14.56 -9.12
CA ALA A 338 20.86 -15.32 -10.34
C ALA A 338 20.79 -16.83 -10.06
N ALA A 339 21.66 -17.33 -9.18
CA ALA A 339 21.67 -18.74 -8.79
C ALA A 339 20.39 -19.14 -8.04
N GLU A 340 19.90 -18.25 -7.17
CA GLU A 340 18.67 -18.47 -6.42
C GLU A 340 17.43 -18.50 -7.31
N LEU A 341 17.28 -17.54 -8.24
CA LEU A 341 16.17 -17.58 -9.20
C LEU A 341 16.20 -18.85 -10.05
N ALA A 342 17.38 -19.32 -10.45
CA ALA A 342 17.52 -20.56 -11.19
C ALA A 342 17.08 -21.79 -10.36
N GLU A 343 17.35 -21.80 -9.05
CA GLU A 343 16.87 -22.86 -8.15
C GLU A 343 15.35 -22.78 -7.94
N GLN A 344 14.81 -21.59 -7.64
CA GLN A 344 13.37 -21.41 -7.50
C GLN A 344 12.61 -21.84 -8.78
N ARG A 345 13.17 -21.56 -9.97
CA ARG A 345 12.63 -22.01 -11.26
C ARG A 345 12.59 -23.53 -11.40
N ARG A 346 13.55 -24.26 -10.82
CA ARG A 346 13.55 -25.74 -10.82
C ARG A 346 12.53 -26.31 -9.84
N ARG A 347 12.37 -25.70 -8.66
CA ARG A 347 11.54 -26.22 -7.58
C ARG A 347 10.05 -26.02 -7.79
N ARG A 348 9.67 -24.91 -8.43
CA ARG A 348 8.27 -24.47 -8.53
C ARG A 348 7.83 -24.48 -9.99
N PRO A 349 6.77 -25.21 -10.37
CA PRO A 349 6.27 -25.20 -11.74
C PRO A 349 5.81 -23.78 -12.15
N ALA A 350 5.71 -23.57 -13.47
CA ALA A 350 5.08 -22.38 -14.02
C ALA A 350 3.60 -22.38 -13.66
N TRP A 351 3.04 -21.21 -13.38
CA TRP A 351 1.60 -21.08 -13.21
C TRP A 351 0.92 -21.29 -14.57
N THR A 352 -0.20 -21.99 -14.55
CA THR A 352 -1.03 -22.20 -15.74
C THR A 352 -2.45 -21.78 -15.39
N PRO A 353 -3.12 -20.94 -16.20
CA PRO A 353 -4.53 -20.65 -15.98
C PRO A 353 -5.29 -21.97 -15.97
N LEU A 354 -6.25 -22.11 -15.06
CA LEU A 354 -7.16 -23.25 -15.12
C LEU A 354 -7.82 -23.25 -16.50
N PRO A 355 -7.98 -24.42 -17.16
CA PRO A 355 -8.73 -24.50 -18.41
C PRO A 355 -10.12 -23.96 -18.15
N ALA A 356 -10.35 -22.72 -18.54
CA ALA A 356 -11.69 -22.22 -18.70
C ALA A 356 -12.28 -23.01 -19.88
N GLY A 357 -13.52 -23.46 -19.77
CA GLY A 357 -14.21 -24.06 -20.92
C GLY A 357 -14.39 -23.03 -22.04
N ASP A 358 -15.31 -23.29 -22.97
CA ASP A 358 -15.71 -22.28 -23.98
C ASP A 358 -16.43 -21.10 -23.28
N VAL A 359 -15.67 -20.20 -22.63
CA VAL A 359 -16.19 -18.98 -22.00
C VAL A 359 -16.52 -17.99 -23.09
N ASP A 360 -17.79 -17.59 -23.17
CA ASP A 360 -18.24 -16.48 -24.00
C ASP A 360 -17.82 -15.16 -23.35
N LEU A 361 -16.55 -14.78 -23.52
CA LEU A 361 -15.96 -13.57 -22.95
C LEU A 361 -16.83 -12.31 -23.20
N PRO A 362 -17.32 -12.03 -24.42
CA PRO A 362 -18.20 -10.89 -24.66
C PRO A 362 -19.47 -10.90 -23.80
N ALA A 363 -20.17 -12.05 -23.71
CA ALA A 363 -21.41 -12.15 -22.94
C ALA A 363 -21.13 -12.03 -21.43
N GLU A 364 -20.14 -12.76 -20.93
CA GLU A 364 -19.80 -12.81 -19.51
C GLU A 364 -19.28 -11.47 -18.97
N LEU A 365 -18.45 -10.77 -19.75
CA LEU A 365 -17.97 -9.43 -19.38
C LEU A 365 -19.08 -8.39 -19.47
N ARG A 366 -20.02 -8.51 -20.42
CA ARG A 366 -21.19 -7.64 -20.47
C ARG A 366 -22.04 -7.80 -19.22
N ASP A 367 -22.45 -9.03 -18.93
CA ASP A 367 -23.35 -9.33 -17.81
C ASP A 367 -22.74 -8.94 -16.46
N TRP A 368 -21.42 -8.99 -16.33
CA TRP A 368 -20.72 -8.60 -15.12
C TRP A 368 -20.41 -7.10 -15.02
N LEU A 369 -19.87 -6.49 -16.08
CA LEU A 369 -19.34 -5.13 -16.01
C LEU A 369 -20.39 -4.05 -16.28
N GLU A 370 -21.44 -4.29 -17.07
CA GLU A 370 -22.47 -3.27 -17.32
C GLU A 370 -23.22 -2.85 -16.04
N PRO A 371 -23.63 -3.78 -15.14
CA PRO A 371 -24.20 -3.40 -13.85
C PRO A 371 -23.24 -2.56 -13.01
N LEU A 372 -21.95 -2.86 -13.03
CA LEU A 372 -20.93 -2.11 -12.31
C LEU A 372 -20.75 -0.70 -12.90
N LEU A 373 -20.64 -0.59 -14.23
CA LEU A 373 -20.57 0.70 -14.93
C LEU A 373 -21.78 1.59 -14.64
N ALA A 374 -22.98 1.00 -14.58
CA ALA A 374 -24.21 1.72 -14.23
C ALA A 374 -24.20 2.28 -12.80
N ARG A 375 -23.52 1.61 -11.86
CA ARG A 375 -23.40 2.04 -10.45
C ARG A 375 -22.38 3.15 -10.22
N ALA A 376 -21.42 3.34 -11.12
CA ALA A 376 -20.30 4.26 -10.95
C ALA A 376 -20.26 5.39 -12.00
N PRO A 377 -21.31 6.24 -12.08
CA PRO A 377 -21.39 7.28 -13.10
C PRO A 377 -20.27 8.34 -12.98
N GLY A 378 -19.83 8.69 -11.77
CA GLY A 378 -18.73 9.60 -11.52
C GLY A 378 -17.38 9.02 -11.94
N VAL A 379 -17.12 7.75 -11.60
CA VAL A 379 -15.92 7.02 -12.09
C VAL A 379 -15.92 6.98 -13.62
N ALA A 380 -17.05 6.59 -14.23
CA ALA A 380 -17.18 6.47 -15.68
C ALA A 380 -16.98 7.83 -16.39
N ALA A 381 -17.55 8.91 -15.84
CA ALA A 381 -17.34 10.27 -16.33
C ALA A 381 -15.88 10.73 -16.18
N GLY A 382 -15.22 10.39 -15.06
CA GLY A 382 -13.81 10.70 -14.82
C GLY A 382 -12.85 9.93 -15.72
N ILE A 383 -13.22 8.72 -16.16
CA ILE A 383 -12.48 7.99 -17.20
C ILE A 383 -12.69 8.66 -18.55
N GLY A 384 -13.94 8.95 -18.91
CA GLY A 384 -14.32 9.81 -20.04
C GLY A 384 -13.87 9.32 -21.42
N ALA A 385 -13.50 8.04 -21.55
CA ALA A 385 -13.01 7.42 -22.78
C ALA A 385 -13.37 5.93 -22.81
N ALA A 386 -13.45 5.35 -24.01
CA ALA A 386 -13.51 3.90 -24.15
C ALA A 386 -12.13 3.28 -23.93
N VAL A 387 -12.09 2.11 -23.29
CA VAL A 387 -10.91 1.28 -23.11
C VAL A 387 -11.07 0.03 -23.96
N ARG A 388 -10.16 -0.20 -24.91
CA ARG A 388 -10.12 -1.45 -25.68
C ARG A 388 -9.50 -2.52 -24.79
N LEU A 389 -10.16 -3.66 -24.68
CA LEU A 389 -9.65 -4.87 -24.03
C LEU A 389 -9.53 -5.96 -25.09
N THR A 390 -8.31 -6.41 -25.33
CA THR A 390 -7.99 -7.48 -26.28
C THR A 390 -7.56 -8.72 -25.51
N ALA A 391 -8.32 -9.80 -25.67
CA ALA A 391 -7.96 -11.14 -25.22
C ALA A 391 -7.23 -11.83 -26.39
N ALA A 392 -5.89 -11.83 -26.34
CA ALA A 392 -5.06 -12.30 -27.43
C ALA A 392 -4.91 -13.83 -27.42
N ASP A 393 -5.08 -14.48 -28.57
CA ASP A 393 -4.93 -15.93 -28.71
C ASP A 393 -4.41 -16.27 -30.12
N ALA A 394 -3.29 -17.00 -30.18
CA ALA A 394 -2.66 -17.34 -31.45
C ALA A 394 -3.40 -18.45 -32.23
N GLU A 395 -4.29 -19.22 -31.58
CA GLU A 395 -4.97 -20.39 -32.15
C GLU A 395 -6.47 -20.18 -32.35
N ARG A 396 -7.15 -19.42 -31.48
CA ARG A 396 -8.63 -19.28 -31.41
C ARG A 396 -9.19 -17.93 -31.88
N ASP A 397 -8.36 -17.13 -32.55
CA ASP A 397 -8.56 -15.70 -32.82
C ASP A 397 -8.66 -14.84 -31.55
N ASP A 398 -8.25 -13.58 -31.68
CA ASP A 398 -8.37 -12.58 -30.63
C ASP A 398 -9.84 -12.22 -30.36
N VAL A 399 -10.17 -11.93 -29.11
CA VAL A 399 -11.46 -11.33 -28.73
C VAL A 399 -11.23 -9.85 -28.38
N ASP A 400 -11.80 -8.96 -29.19
CA ASP A 400 -11.69 -7.52 -29.00
C ASP A 400 -13.00 -6.89 -28.49
N LEU A 401 -12.91 -6.24 -27.33
CA LEU A 401 -14.02 -5.57 -26.67
C LEU A 401 -13.71 -4.11 -26.39
N LEU A 402 -14.76 -3.30 -26.29
CA LEU A 402 -14.72 -1.96 -25.73
C LEU A 402 -15.50 -1.91 -24.43
N LEU A 403 -14.81 -1.48 -23.38
CA LEU A 403 -15.42 -0.94 -22.17
C LEU A 403 -15.73 0.53 -22.45
N ASP A 404 -16.97 0.80 -22.88
CA ASP A 404 -17.43 2.15 -23.19
C ASP A 404 -17.94 2.82 -21.91
N PHE A 405 -17.06 3.57 -21.23
CA PHE A 405 -17.42 4.26 -19.99
C PHE A 405 -18.43 5.40 -20.21
N ALA A 406 -18.43 6.04 -21.38
CA ALA A 406 -19.39 7.10 -21.67
C ALA A 406 -20.81 6.54 -21.84
N GLY A 407 -20.92 5.44 -22.59
CA GLY A 407 -22.16 4.68 -22.77
C GLY A 407 -22.54 3.81 -21.57
N ARG A 408 -21.58 3.48 -20.70
CA ARG A 408 -21.66 2.48 -19.62
C ARG A 408 -22.08 1.09 -20.13
N VAL A 409 -21.48 0.68 -21.25
CA VAL A 409 -21.79 -0.60 -21.93
C VAL A 409 -20.51 -1.35 -22.32
N VAL A 410 -20.64 -2.67 -22.48
CA VAL A 410 -19.59 -3.54 -23.04
C VAL A 410 -20.02 -4.05 -24.41
N ARG A 411 -19.21 -3.76 -25.41
CA ARG A 411 -19.52 -4.05 -26.82
C ARG A 411 -18.30 -4.52 -27.60
N GLY A 412 -18.50 -5.13 -28.75
CA GLY A 412 -17.40 -5.45 -29.67
C GLY A 412 -16.68 -4.18 -30.13
N TYR A 413 -15.37 -4.30 -30.32
CA TYR A 413 -14.57 -3.27 -30.98
C TYR A 413 -14.88 -3.22 -32.48
N ASP A 414 -15.08 -2.02 -33.04
CA ASP A 414 -15.46 -1.82 -34.45
C ASP A 414 -14.48 -0.87 -35.17
N GLY A 415 -13.21 -0.88 -34.75
CA GLY A 415 -12.15 -0.09 -35.39
C GLY A 415 -12.07 1.38 -34.97
N GLU A 416 -12.73 1.78 -33.87
CA GLU A 416 -12.69 3.15 -33.39
C GLU A 416 -11.33 3.55 -32.82
N LYS A 417 -11.08 4.86 -32.77
CA LYS A 417 -9.88 5.38 -32.10
C LYS A 417 -10.08 5.33 -30.59
N VAL A 418 -9.18 4.65 -29.90
CA VAL A 418 -9.20 4.50 -28.45
C VAL A 418 -7.98 5.17 -27.82
N ARG A 419 -8.17 5.65 -26.59
CA ARG A 419 -7.10 6.27 -25.82
C ARG A 419 -6.29 5.25 -25.03
N TYR A 420 -6.93 4.16 -24.62
CA TYR A 420 -6.34 3.09 -23.82
C TYR A 420 -6.61 1.75 -24.50
N GLU A 421 -5.57 0.95 -24.61
CA GLU A 421 -5.63 -0.43 -25.09
C GLU A 421 -4.98 -1.31 -24.02
N LEU A 422 -5.71 -2.33 -23.59
CA LEU A 422 -5.28 -3.37 -22.66
C LEU A 422 -5.23 -4.68 -23.42
N THR A 423 -4.07 -5.34 -23.43
CA THR A 423 -3.90 -6.65 -24.08
C THR A 423 -3.47 -7.66 -23.04
N VAL A 424 -4.19 -8.78 -23.00
CA VAL A 424 -3.97 -9.90 -22.07
C VAL A 424 -4.09 -11.20 -22.84
N ASP A 425 -3.35 -12.23 -22.43
CA ASP A 425 -3.55 -13.58 -22.96
C ASP A 425 -4.99 -14.06 -22.71
N ARG A 426 -5.62 -14.63 -23.74
CA ARG A 426 -7.03 -15.02 -23.68
C ARG A 426 -7.31 -16.03 -22.58
N ALA A 427 -6.45 -17.03 -22.37
CA ALA A 427 -6.63 -18.02 -21.32
C ALA A 427 -6.53 -17.38 -19.92
N VAL A 428 -5.69 -16.36 -19.75
CA VAL A 428 -5.63 -15.58 -18.51
C VAL A 428 -6.92 -14.80 -18.27
N LEU A 429 -7.46 -14.12 -19.29
CA LEU A 429 -8.72 -13.37 -19.13
C LEU A 429 -9.91 -14.31 -18.87
N GLU A 430 -10.00 -15.43 -19.59
CA GLU A 430 -11.02 -16.46 -19.36
C GLU A 430 -10.94 -17.01 -17.94
N HIS A 431 -9.73 -17.23 -17.41
CA HIS A 431 -9.53 -17.62 -16.01
C HIS A 431 -10.07 -16.57 -15.03
N LEU A 432 -9.71 -15.29 -15.20
CA LEU A 432 -10.17 -14.19 -14.32
C LEU A 432 -11.71 -14.08 -14.30
N VAL A 433 -12.32 -14.21 -15.47
CA VAL A 433 -13.79 -14.22 -15.62
C VAL A 433 -14.40 -15.45 -14.96
N ALA A 434 -13.83 -16.63 -15.17
CA ALA A 434 -14.34 -17.89 -14.64
C ALA A 434 -14.31 -17.94 -13.10
N VAL A 435 -13.26 -17.39 -12.47
CA VAL A 435 -13.15 -17.33 -11.00
C VAL A 435 -13.78 -16.09 -10.38
N ARG A 436 -14.34 -15.18 -11.21
CA ARG A 436 -14.87 -13.87 -10.79
C ARG A 436 -13.87 -13.08 -9.96
N GLU A 437 -12.63 -13.01 -10.43
CA GLU A 437 -11.57 -12.23 -9.79
C GLU A 437 -11.93 -10.74 -9.81
N THR A 438 -12.20 -10.14 -8.65
CA THR A 438 -12.73 -8.76 -8.55
C THR A 438 -11.64 -7.70 -8.43
N ASP A 439 -10.37 -8.11 -8.25
CA ASP A 439 -9.22 -7.24 -8.12
C ASP A 439 -8.20 -7.47 -9.23
N TRP A 440 -8.43 -6.88 -10.41
CA TRP A 440 -7.48 -7.04 -11.50
C TRP A 440 -6.17 -6.29 -11.26
N VAL A 441 -6.14 -5.31 -10.36
CA VAL A 441 -4.89 -4.61 -10.05
C VAL A 441 -3.95 -5.55 -9.32
N HIS A 442 -4.41 -6.20 -8.25
CA HIS A 442 -3.59 -7.17 -7.55
C HIS A 442 -3.39 -8.45 -8.38
N SER A 443 -4.41 -9.00 -9.04
CA SER A 443 -4.21 -10.26 -9.78
C SER A 443 -3.46 -10.07 -11.11
N LEU A 444 -3.98 -9.25 -12.02
CA LEU A 444 -3.52 -9.13 -13.41
C LEU A 444 -2.42 -8.08 -13.58
N PHE A 445 -2.59 -6.86 -13.08
CA PHE A 445 -1.67 -5.75 -13.37
C PHE A 445 -0.29 -6.00 -12.76
N LEU A 446 -0.22 -6.50 -11.52
CA LEU A 446 1.03 -6.85 -10.86
C LEU A 446 1.68 -8.15 -11.41
N SER A 447 0.94 -8.97 -12.16
CA SER A 447 1.47 -10.23 -12.71
C SER A 447 2.48 -10.05 -13.84
N GLY A 448 2.55 -8.86 -14.44
CA GLY A 448 3.34 -8.61 -15.66
C GLY A 448 2.76 -9.22 -16.94
N ARG A 449 1.54 -9.79 -16.89
CA ARG A 449 0.84 -10.41 -18.04
C ARG A 449 -0.12 -9.48 -18.77
N LEU A 450 -0.12 -8.20 -18.42
CA LEU A 450 -0.92 -7.16 -19.04
C LEU A 450 -0.01 -6.21 -19.82
N SER A 451 -0.35 -5.97 -21.08
CA SER A 451 0.24 -4.92 -21.89
C SER A 451 -0.71 -3.75 -22.01
N ILE A 452 -0.21 -2.52 -21.90
CA ILE A 452 -1.00 -1.30 -21.96
C ILE A 452 -0.41 -0.34 -22.99
N ARG A 453 -1.22 0.09 -23.95
CA ARG A 453 -0.93 1.26 -24.80
C ARG A 453 -1.83 2.41 -24.39
N ARG A 454 -1.29 3.63 -24.41
CA ARG A 454 -2.08 4.84 -24.16
C ARG A 454 -1.67 6.04 -24.98
N ILE A 455 -2.64 6.91 -25.25
CA ILE A 455 -2.42 8.27 -25.79
C ILE A 455 -2.56 9.29 -24.66
N GLY A 456 -1.57 10.18 -24.53
CA GLY A 456 -1.56 11.20 -23.47
C GLY A 456 -1.30 10.61 -22.09
N ARG A 457 -1.69 11.32 -21.02
CA ARG A 457 -1.39 10.94 -19.63
C ARG A 457 -2.13 9.68 -19.18
N GLU A 458 -1.59 9.02 -18.17
CA GLU A 458 -2.27 7.97 -17.42
C GLU A 458 -3.56 8.50 -16.77
N ASN A 459 -4.58 7.65 -16.70
CA ASN A 459 -5.80 7.93 -15.95
C ASN A 459 -5.96 6.82 -14.91
N GLU A 460 -5.65 7.15 -13.65
CA GLU A 460 -5.68 6.22 -12.52
C GLU A 460 -7.06 5.56 -12.33
N LEU A 461 -8.14 6.22 -12.75
CA LEU A 461 -9.50 5.70 -12.60
C LEU A 461 -9.73 4.42 -13.42
N VAL A 462 -8.99 4.21 -14.52
CA VAL A 462 -9.06 2.96 -15.29
C VAL A 462 -8.59 1.78 -14.43
N ALA A 463 -7.41 1.93 -13.80
CA ALA A 463 -6.88 0.90 -12.91
C ALA A 463 -7.74 0.76 -11.64
N LEU A 464 -8.19 1.86 -11.04
CA LEU A 464 -9.07 1.80 -9.87
C LEU A 464 -10.39 1.10 -10.18
N PHE A 465 -11.02 1.35 -11.34
CA PHE A 465 -12.22 0.62 -11.74
C PHE A 465 -11.95 -0.89 -11.85
N LEU A 466 -10.88 -1.28 -12.56
CA LEU A 466 -10.52 -2.69 -12.77
C LEU A 466 -10.04 -3.40 -11.48
N GLY A 467 -9.56 -2.66 -10.48
CA GLY A 467 -9.26 -3.22 -9.14
C GLY A 467 -10.48 -3.35 -8.22
N ASN A 468 -11.64 -2.81 -8.61
CA ASN A 468 -12.84 -2.73 -7.78
C ASN A 468 -14.06 -3.33 -8.50
N LEU A 469 -13.92 -4.49 -9.14
CA LEU A 469 -14.98 -5.18 -9.90
C LEU A 469 -16.01 -5.91 -9.00
N ASP A 470 -16.33 -5.30 -7.86
CA ASP A 470 -17.30 -5.74 -6.86
C ASP A 470 -18.23 -4.55 -6.51
N PRO A 471 -19.55 -4.75 -6.32
CA PRO A 471 -20.46 -3.65 -6.02
C PRO A 471 -20.08 -2.80 -4.78
N ALA A 472 -19.64 -3.41 -3.68
CA ALA A 472 -19.35 -2.67 -2.45
C ALA A 472 -18.04 -1.86 -2.58
N ARG A 473 -17.02 -2.47 -3.20
CA ARG A 473 -15.77 -1.78 -3.58
C ARG A 473 -16.03 -0.61 -4.52
N LEU A 474 -16.86 -0.82 -5.53
CA LEU A 474 -17.16 0.20 -6.53
C LEU A 474 -18.00 1.36 -5.98
N ASP A 475 -19.00 1.09 -5.13
CA ASP A 475 -19.78 2.13 -4.46
C ASP A 475 -18.88 3.06 -3.63
N ARG A 476 -17.87 2.48 -2.96
CA ARG A 476 -16.88 3.22 -2.19
C ARG A 476 -15.95 4.05 -3.09
N LEU A 477 -15.51 3.50 -4.22
CA LEU A 477 -14.74 4.26 -5.22
C LEU A 477 -15.55 5.42 -5.78
N GLU A 478 -16.82 5.21 -6.14
CA GLU A 478 -17.75 6.23 -6.63
C GLU A 478 -17.98 7.33 -5.59
N ALA A 479 -18.20 6.96 -4.32
CA ALA A 479 -18.32 7.92 -3.23
C ALA A 479 -17.05 8.76 -3.06
N TRP A 480 -15.87 8.14 -3.17
CA TRP A 480 -14.59 8.83 -3.10
C TRP A 480 -14.40 9.80 -4.27
N VAL A 481 -14.69 9.38 -5.51
CA VAL A 481 -14.61 10.26 -6.70
C VAL A 481 -15.57 11.43 -6.59
N THR A 482 -16.81 11.17 -6.15
CA THR A 482 -17.84 12.21 -5.94
C THR A 482 -17.40 13.21 -4.87
N HIS A 483 -16.88 12.72 -3.74
CA HIS A 483 -16.36 13.56 -2.68
C HIS A 483 -15.15 14.40 -3.14
N ARG A 484 -14.24 13.77 -3.87
CA ARG A 484 -13.06 14.42 -4.45
C ARG A 484 -13.43 15.56 -5.40
N ALA A 485 -14.40 15.34 -6.28
CA ALA A 485 -14.92 16.36 -7.18
C ALA A 485 -15.65 17.49 -6.43
N ALA A 486 -16.32 17.17 -5.32
CA ALA A 486 -16.99 18.15 -4.48
C ALA A 486 -16.00 19.09 -3.76
N GLY A 487 -14.75 18.69 -3.51
CA GLY A 487 -13.68 19.59 -3.02
C GLY A 487 -13.90 20.16 -1.61
N GLY A 488 -14.90 19.68 -0.86
CA GLY A 488 -15.30 20.22 0.44
C GLY A 488 -16.01 21.58 0.35
N GLU A 489 -16.24 22.20 1.50
CA GLU A 489 -16.77 23.55 1.60
C GLU A 489 -15.78 24.61 1.10
N ASP A 490 -16.28 25.78 0.69
CA ASP A 490 -15.42 26.91 0.35
C ASP A 490 -14.94 27.60 1.65
N VAL A 491 -13.63 27.81 1.76
CA VAL A 491 -12.94 28.44 2.88
C VAL A 491 -12.27 29.74 2.44
N THR A 492 -12.07 30.69 3.37
CA THR A 492 -11.40 31.96 3.07
C THR A 492 -10.08 32.06 3.81
N VAL A 493 -8.99 32.21 3.06
CA VAL A 493 -7.61 32.32 3.56
C VAL A 493 -6.88 33.38 2.73
N ASP A 494 -6.16 34.28 3.40
CA ASP A 494 -5.29 35.30 2.77
C ASP A 494 -5.93 36.09 1.61
N GLY A 495 -7.20 36.47 1.78
CA GLY A 495 -7.93 37.27 0.80
C GLY A 495 -8.48 36.49 -0.40
N TRP A 496 -8.47 35.16 -0.34
CA TRP A 496 -9.02 34.27 -1.36
C TRP A 496 -10.05 33.33 -0.74
N THR A 497 -11.12 33.04 -1.48
CA THR A 497 -12.07 31.98 -1.16
C THR A 497 -11.84 30.81 -2.11
N PHE A 498 -11.57 29.61 -1.60
CA PHE A 498 -11.34 28.41 -2.40
C PHE A 498 -11.85 27.15 -1.69
N GLN A 499 -12.03 26.05 -2.43
CA GLN A 499 -12.48 24.78 -1.86
C GLN A 499 -11.48 24.24 -0.80
N ARG A 500 -11.96 23.70 0.32
CA ARG A 500 -11.12 23.26 1.44
C ARG A 500 -10.20 22.09 1.10
N LEU A 501 -10.67 21.14 0.31
CA LEU A 501 -9.98 19.87 0.07
C LEU A 501 -9.25 19.88 -1.27
N CYS A 502 -7.96 19.53 -1.22
CA CYS A 502 -7.14 19.36 -2.41
C CYS A 502 -7.66 18.22 -3.30
N PRO A 503 -7.87 18.42 -4.60
CA PRO A 503 -8.39 17.40 -5.50
C PRO A 503 -7.42 16.25 -5.75
N HIS A 504 -6.17 16.29 -5.26
CA HIS A 504 -5.25 15.15 -5.36
C HIS A 504 -5.48 14.14 -4.23
N GLN A 505 -5.03 14.45 -3.02
CA GLN A 505 -5.10 13.51 -1.87
C GLN A 505 -6.13 13.90 -0.81
N GLN A 506 -7.04 14.84 -1.11
CA GLN A 506 -8.03 15.34 -0.15
C GLN A 506 -7.37 15.88 1.12
N ALA A 507 -6.23 16.55 0.95
CA ALA A 507 -5.59 17.29 2.04
C ALA A 507 -6.37 18.57 2.34
N ASP A 508 -6.49 18.90 3.62
CA ASP A 508 -7.12 20.15 4.05
C ASP A 508 -6.18 21.33 3.78
N LEU A 509 -6.50 22.10 2.75
CA LEU A 509 -5.71 23.25 2.29
C LEU A 509 -5.67 24.39 3.30
N THR A 510 -6.57 24.42 4.29
CA THR A 510 -6.46 25.40 5.40
C THR A 510 -5.37 25.04 6.40
N ALA A 511 -5.04 23.75 6.51
CA ALA A 511 -4.04 23.25 7.43
C ALA A 511 -2.64 23.18 6.80
N VAL A 512 -2.57 22.82 5.52
CA VAL A 512 -1.30 22.56 4.82
C VAL A 512 -1.02 23.49 3.65
N GLY A 513 -1.98 24.33 3.27
CA GLY A 513 -1.85 25.23 2.12
C GLY A 513 -1.12 26.52 2.49
N SER A 514 -0.36 27.05 1.53
CA SER A 514 0.24 28.39 1.63
C SER A 514 -0.10 29.22 0.39
N VAL A 515 -0.54 30.46 0.58
CA VAL A 515 -0.83 31.39 -0.50
C VAL A 515 0.32 32.39 -0.66
N ALA A 516 0.88 32.48 -1.87
CA ALA A 516 1.88 33.47 -2.23
C ALA A 516 1.63 33.95 -3.67
N ASP A 517 1.66 35.26 -3.90
CA ASP A 517 1.50 35.88 -5.24
C ASP A 517 0.27 35.38 -6.04
N GLY A 518 -0.85 35.13 -5.34
CA GLY A 518 -2.09 34.63 -5.95
C GLY A 518 -2.04 33.14 -6.35
N VAL A 519 -1.03 32.40 -5.88
CA VAL A 519 -0.88 30.95 -6.07
C VAL A 519 -1.04 30.26 -4.72
N LEU A 520 -1.92 29.26 -4.66
CA LEU A 520 -2.04 28.34 -3.55
C LEU A 520 -1.13 27.14 -3.79
N THR A 521 -0.27 26.80 -2.83
CA THR A 521 0.57 25.59 -2.84
C THR A 521 0.11 24.62 -1.77
N CYS A 522 -0.13 23.36 -2.10
CA CYS A 522 -0.40 22.30 -1.13
C CYS A 522 0.91 21.80 -0.51
N GLY A 523 1.05 21.91 0.82
CA GLY A 523 2.23 21.47 1.55
C GLY A 523 2.47 19.96 1.61
N VAL A 524 1.56 19.12 1.10
CA VAL A 524 1.75 17.65 1.10
C VAL A 524 2.63 17.20 -0.06
N HIS A 525 2.39 17.71 -1.26
CA HIS A 525 3.04 17.24 -2.49
C HIS A 525 3.32 18.37 -3.49
N GLY A 526 3.28 19.62 -3.03
CA GLY A 526 3.72 20.79 -3.81
C GLY A 526 2.87 21.13 -5.03
N TRP A 527 1.60 20.69 -5.08
CA TRP A 527 0.72 21.09 -6.18
C TRP A 527 0.31 22.55 -6.03
N GLU A 528 0.27 23.25 -7.15
CA GLU A 528 0.04 24.68 -7.22
C GLU A 528 -1.22 25.00 -8.02
N TRP A 529 -2.00 25.96 -7.55
CA TRP A 529 -3.18 26.48 -8.23
C TRP A 529 -3.15 27.99 -8.30
N ARG A 530 -3.40 28.54 -9.49
CA ARG A 530 -3.63 29.97 -9.65
C ARG A 530 -5.01 30.31 -9.11
N LEU A 531 -5.09 31.13 -8.08
CA LEU A 531 -6.36 31.39 -7.38
C LEU A 531 -7.31 32.30 -8.16
N SER A 532 -6.83 33.02 -9.19
CA SER A 532 -7.67 33.90 -10.02
C SER A 532 -8.69 33.16 -10.88
N ASP A 533 -8.38 31.93 -11.28
CA ASP A 533 -9.20 31.09 -12.15
C ASP A 533 -9.31 29.64 -11.68
N GLY A 534 -8.60 29.28 -10.60
CA GLY A 534 -8.59 27.93 -10.04
C GLY A 534 -7.70 26.95 -10.80
N ALA A 535 -7.03 27.39 -11.87
CA ALA A 535 -6.30 26.52 -12.75
C ALA A 535 -5.13 25.86 -12.01
N CYS A 536 -5.05 24.52 -12.08
CA CYS A 536 -3.90 23.80 -11.55
C CYS A 536 -2.69 24.00 -12.45
N LEU A 537 -1.62 24.54 -11.87
CA LEU A 537 -0.36 24.83 -12.56
C LEU A 537 0.52 23.56 -12.68
N THR A 538 0.30 22.59 -11.80
CA THR A 538 1.06 21.33 -11.77
C THR A 538 0.44 20.28 -12.71
N VAL A 539 -0.88 20.08 -12.66
CA VAL A 539 -1.59 19.02 -13.40
C VAL A 539 -2.84 19.57 -14.07
N ARG A 540 -2.86 19.61 -15.41
CA ARG A 540 -4.05 20.05 -16.18
C ARG A 540 -5.28 19.21 -15.83
N GLY A 541 -6.42 19.87 -15.66
CA GLY A 541 -7.71 19.23 -15.36
C GLY A 541 -7.94 18.93 -13.87
N MET A 542 -7.02 19.36 -13.00
CA MET A 542 -7.14 19.24 -11.54
C MET A 542 -7.45 20.60 -10.90
N ASP A 543 -8.25 21.39 -11.60
CA ASP A 543 -8.59 22.76 -11.22
C ASP A 543 -9.44 22.75 -9.95
N ILE A 544 -9.34 23.82 -9.17
CA ILE A 544 -10.11 24.01 -7.94
C ILE A 544 -11.12 25.14 -8.12
N ARG A 545 -12.17 25.12 -7.32
CA ARG A 545 -12.99 26.33 -7.16
C ARG A 545 -12.18 27.35 -6.36
N SER A 546 -11.97 28.53 -6.93
CA SER A 546 -11.38 29.66 -6.23
C SER A 546 -11.87 31.00 -6.78
N ARG A 547 -11.83 32.04 -5.94
CA ARG A 547 -12.16 33.43 -6.27
C ARG A 547 -11.55 34.39 -5.25
N PRO A 548 -11.37 35.67 -5.57
CA PRO A 548 -11.05 36.68 -4.56
C PRO A 548 -12.10 36.68 -3.46
N ALA A 549 -11.68 36.85 -2.20
CA ALA A 549 -12.62 36.96 -1.10
C ALA A 549 -13.47 38.23 -1.27
N THR A 550 -14.78 38.10 -1.10
CA THR A 550 -15.66 39.27 -1.09
C THR A 550 -15.34 40.08 0.18
N PRO A 551 -15.04 41.40 0.08
CA PRO A 551 -14.90 42.23 1.26
C PRO A 551 -16.21 42.19 2.07
N PRO A 552 -16.15 42.27 3.42
CA PRO A 552 -17.36 42.38 4.22
C PRO A 552 -18.20 43.54 3.68
N LEU A 553 -19.50 43.32 3.49
CA LEU A 553 -20.43 44.42 3.27
C LEU A 553 -20.49 45.20 4.58
N ASP A 554 -20.03 46.46 4.54
CA ASP A 554 -20.08 47.40 5.67
C ASP A 554 -21.50 47.65 6.20
#